data_AF-A0A7W9SS56-F1
#
_entry.id   AF-A0A7W9SS56-F1
#
_cell.length_a   1.000
_cell.length_b   1.000
_cell.length_c   1.000
_cell.angle_alpha   90.00
_cell.angle_beta   90.00
_cell.angle_gamma   90.00
#
_symmetry.space_group_name_H-M   'P 1'
#
loop_
_entity.id
_entity.type
_entity.pdbx_description
1 polymer ?
#
loop_
_entity_poly.entity_id
_entity_poly.type
_entity_poly.pdbx_seq_one_letter_code
_entity_poly.pdbx_strand_id
1 'polypeptide(L)'
;MKRPVLWIAVAAVLVLGGIFWAVNAWEYQQIGESHVRRHLVRGVVEIERGGRWEAPFVVDPRAPLLTREDLKRIKLSNLQWGDAGLLCATATVSPGKPLNGRLVFVVQIRETKDGARIRDRGIRQTIAWPGGATVPFVLPTDLFKPIRNQQTLVHLETIE
;
A
#
# COMPACT_ATOMS: atom_id res chain seq x y z
N MET A 1 -41.61 5.53 -34.36
CA MET A 1 -40.94 5.97 -33.10
C MET A 1 -40.22 4.77 -32.46
N LYS A 2 -38.92 4.57 -32.70
CA LYS A 2 -38.12 3.46 -32.08
C LYS A 2 -36.66 3.83 -31.75
N ARG A 3 -36.14 4.89 -32.37
CA ARG A 3 -34.76 5.37 -32.17
C ARG A 3 -34.45 5.89 -30.75
N PRO A 4 -35.30 6.65 -30.04
CA PRO A 4 -34.93 7.18 -28.73
C PRO A 4 -34.81 6.08 -27.66
N VAL A 5 -35.66 5.04 -27.72
CA VAL A 5 -35.62 3.90 -26.79
C VAL A 5 -34.33 3.09 -26.97
N LEU A 6 -33.88 2.92 -28.21
CA LEU A 6 -32.61 2.23 -28.52
C LEU A 6 -31.40 2.99 -27.95
N TRP A 7 -31.36 4.32 -28.10
CA TRP A 7 -30.28 5.13 -27.54
C TRP A 7 -30.27 5.14 -26.01
N ILE A 8 -31.45 5.14 -25.37
CA ILE A 8 -31.57 5.02 -23.91
C ILE A 8 -31.07 3.66 -23.43
N ALA A 9 -31.41 2.56 -24.13
CA ALA A 9 -30.93 1.23 -23.79
C ALA A 9 -29.41 1.11 -23.93
N VAL A 10 -28.83 1.65 -25.00
CA VAL A 10 -27.36 1.68 -25.21
C VAL A 10 -26.68 2.50 -24.11
N ALA A 11 -27.20 3.68 -23.78
CA ALA A 11 -26.67 4.50 -22.71
C ALA A 11 -26.74 3.79 -21.34
N ALA A 12 -27.85 3.11 -21.04
CA ALA A 12 -28.00 2.34 -19.82
C ALA A 12 -26.99 1.19 -19.72
N VAL A 13 -26.75 0.46 -20.81
CA VAL A 13 -25.75 -0.62 -20.85
C VAL A 13 -24.34 -0.07 -20.64
N LEU A 14 -24.00 1.06 -21.24
CA LEU A 14 -22.69 1.70 -21.05
C LEU A 14 -22.49 2.19 -19.60
N VAL A 15 -23.51 2.79 -19.00
CA VAL A 15 -23.47 3.24 -17.60
C VAL A 15 -23.34 2.05 -16.65
N LEU A 16 -24.17 1.02 -16.82
CA LEU A 16 -24.12 -0.19 -15.98
C LEU A 16 -22.81 -0.95 -16.15
N GLY A 17 -22.30 -1.08 -17.38
CA GLY A 17 -20.99 -1.69 -17.66
C GLY A 17 -19.84 -0.89 -17.03
N GLY A 18 -19.89 0.44 -17.10
CA GLY A 18 -18.92 1.32 -16.45
C GLY A 18 -18.91 1.19 -14.93
N ILE A 19 -20.10 1.17 -14.31
CA ILE A 19 -20.24 0.95 -12.85
C ILE A 19 -19.73 -0.44 -12.47
N PHE A 20 -20.09 -1.47 -13.23
CA PHE A 20 -19.63 -2.84 -12.98
C PHE A 20 -18.10 -2.92 -12.97
N TRP A 21 -17.44 -2.30 -13.94
CA TRP A 21 -15.97 -2.25 -13.99
C TRP A 21 -15.39 -1.44 -12.82
N ALA A 22 -15.97 -0.29 -12.49
CA ALA A 22 -15.52 0.56 -11.38
C ALA A 22 -15.67 -0.09 -9.98
N VAL A 23 -16.43 -1.18 -9.86
CA VAL A 23 -16.62 -1.95 -8.61
C VAL A 23 -15.79 -3.23 -8.60
N ASN A 24 -15.59 -3.87 -9.76
CA ASN A 24 -15.01 -5.21 -9.86
C ASN A 24 -13.61 -5.25 -10.48
N ALA A 25 -13.02 -4.11 -10.85
CA ALA A 25 -11.68 -4.04 -11.43
C ALA A 25 -10.58 -4.26 -10.37
N TRP A 26 -10.51 -5.47 -9.83
CA TRP A 26 -9.48 -5.93 -8.90
C TRP A 26 -8.42 -6.75 -9.64
N GLU A 27 -7.16 -6.40 -9.43
CA GLU A 27 -6.00 -7.18 -9.82
C GLU A 27 -5.47 -7.93 -8.59
N TYR A 28 -5.23 -9.23 -8.73
CA TYR A 28 -4.80 -10.10 -7.64
C TYR A 28 -3.35 -10.53 -7.86
N GLN A 29 -2.56 -10.50 -6.80
CA GLN A 29 -1.15 -10.87 -6.83
C GLN A 29 -0.73 -11.57 -5.55
N GLN A 30 0.18 -12.54 -5.67
CA GLN A 30 0.94 -13.07 -4.55
C GLN A 30 2.33 -12.43 -4.51
N ILE A 31 2.69 -11.83 -3.37
CA ILE A 31 3.99 -11.20 -3.13
C ILE A 31 4.61 -11.89 -1.91
N GLY A 32 5.49 -12.85 -2.17
CA GLY A 32 5.96 -13.82 -1.19
C GLY A 32 4.83 -14.58 -0.53
N GLU A 33 4.69 -14.43 0.78
CA GLU A 33 3.64 -15.09 1.58
C GLU A 33 2.35 -14.27 1.67
N SER A 34 2.33 -13.04 1.15
CA SER A 34 1.16 -12.17 1.23
C SER A 34 0.32 -12.25 -0.05
N HIS A 35 -0.98 -12.56 0.09
CA HIS A 35 -1.94 -12.35 -0.98
C HIS A 35 -2.43 -10.89 -0.95
N VAL A 36 -2.30 -10.22 -2.07
CA VAL A 36 -2.58 -8.80 -2.23
C VAL A 36 -3.56 -8.61 -3.38
N ARG A 37 -4.46 -7.65 -3.25
CA ARG A 37 -5.27 -7.17 -4.36
C ARG A 37 -5.21 -5.65 -4.48
N ARG A 38 -5.23 -5.16 -5.71
CA ARG A 38 -5.27 -3.72 -6.02
C ARG A 38 -6.50 -3.43 -6.85
N HIS A 39 -7.28 -2.45 -6.46
CA HIS A 39 -8.35 -1.93 -7.30
C HIS A 39 -7.74 -1.03 -8.37
N LEU A 40 -7.87 -1.39 -9.65
CA LEU A 40 -7.24 -0.70 -10.78
C LEU A 40 -7.72 0.76 -10.93
N VAL A 41 -9.01 1.00 -10.70
CA VAL A 41 -9.61 2.35 -10.77
C VAL A 41 -9.33 3.19 -9.52
N ARG A 42 -9.53 2.61 -8.32
CA ARG A 42 -9.46 3.36 -7.06
C ARG A 42 -8.06 3.43 -6.46
N GLY A 43 -7.11 2.63 -6.95
CA GLY A 43 -5.77 2.49 -6.40
C GLY A 43 -5.72 1.89 -4.99
N VAL A 44 -6.86 1.47 -4.44
CA VAL A 44 -6.96 0.84 -3.11
C VAL A 44 -6.22 -0.49 -3.14
N VAL A 45 -5.33 -0.70 -2.19
CA VAL A 45 -4.59 -1.95 -2.02
C VAL A 45 -5.06 -2.63 -0.73
N GLU A 46 -5.27 -3.93 -0.79
CA GLU A 46 -5.69 -4.75 0.35
C GLU A 46 -4.84 -6.01 0.43
N ILE A 47 -4.66 -6.50 1.65
CA ILE A 47 -3.96 -7.73 1.97
C ILE A 47 -4.94 -8.74 2.57
N GLU A 48 -4.81 -10.01 2.20
CA GLU A 48 -5.63 -11.06 2.79
C GLU A 48 -5.10 -11.42 4.19
N ARG A 49 -5.99 -11.39 5.19
CA ARG A 49 -5.72 -11.82 6.56
C ARG A 49 -6.90 -12.60 7.10
N GLY A 50 -6.66 -13.84 7.52
CA GLY A 50 -7.71 -14.68 8.12
C GLY A 50 -8.94 -14.86 7.22
N GLY A 51 -8.76 -14.96 5.89
CA GLY A 51 -9.84 -15.10 4.91
C GLY A 51 -10.63 -13.81 4.64
N ARG A 52 -10.13 -12.65 5.08
CA ARG A 52 -10.72 -11.33 4.79
C ARG A 52 -9.69 -10.43 4.11
N TRP A 53 -10.18 -9.59 3.21
CA TRP A 53 -9.37 -8.55 2.60
C TRP A 53 -9.43 -7.30 3.47
N GLU A 54 -8.26 -6.83 3.89
CA GLU A 54 -8.12 -5.67 4.76
C GLU A 54 -7.23 -4.63 4.11
N ALA A 55 -7.62 -3.36 4.20
CA ALA A 55 -6.72 -2.26 3.87
C ALA A 55 -5.52 -2.29 4.85
N PRO A 56 -4.27 -2.21 4.35
CA PRO A 56 -3.08 -2.29 5.20
C PRO A 56 -2.93 -1.09 6.13
N PHE A 57 -3.63 0.01 5.83
CA PHE A 57 -3.57 1.28 6.54
C PHE A 57 -4.97 1.82 6.85
N VAL A 58 -5.04 2.61 7.91
CA VAL A 58 -6.26 3.31 8.31
C VAL A 58 -6.34 4.64 7.58
N VAL A 59 -7.55 5.05 7.20
CA VAL A 59 -7.81 6.38 6.61
C VAL A 59 -8.32 7.30 7.73
N ASP A 60 -7.41 7.84 8.54
CA ASP A 60 -7.75 8.83 9.57
C ASP A 60 -6.80 10.04 9.51
N PRO A 61 -7.24 11.17 8.91
CA PRO A 61 -6.43 12.38 8.83
C PRO A 61 -6.27 13.09 10.18
N ARG A 62 -7.06 12.75 11.21
CA ARG A 62 -7.05 13.37 12.53
C ARG A 62 -6.21 12.60 13.54
N ALA A 63 -5.74 11.40 13.19
CA ALA A 63 -4.86 10.63 14.06
C ALA A 63 -3.60 11.44 14.45
N PRO A 64 -3.06 11.24 15.67
CA PRO A 64 -1.87 11.97 16.11
C PRO A 64 -0.66 11.64 15.23
N LEU A 65 0.33 12.53 15.23
CA LEU A 65 1.61 12.27 14.56
C LEU A 65 2.45 11.36 15.46
N LEU A 66 3.03 10.32 14.89
CA LEU A 66 3.97 9.48 15.64
C LEU A 66 5.27 10.23 15.86
N THR A 67 5.83 10.11 17.05
CA THR A 67 7.09 10.75 17.42
C THR A 67 8.28 9.91 16.95
N ARG A 68 9.48 10.49 16.96
CA ARG A 68 10.71 9.74 16.65
C ARG A 68 10.91 8.55 17.59
N GLU A 69 10.52 8.66 18.86
CA GLU A 69 10.61 7.54 19.82
C GLU A 69 9.62 6.42 19.50
N ASP A 70 8.42 6.76 19.00
CA ASP A 70 7.46 5.76 18.55
C ASP A 70 7.99 4.97 17.34
N LEU A 71 8.61 5.68 16.38
CA LEU A 71 9.16 5.04 15.18
C LEU A 71 10.32 4.07 15.49
N LYS A 72 11.14 4.34 16.51
CA LYS A 72 12.21 3.43 16.96
C LYS A 72 11.69 2.08 17.44
N ARG A 73 10.41 1.99 17.83
CA ARG A 73 9.76 0.74 18.25
C ARG A 73 9.31 -0.13 17.09
N ILE A 74 9.46 0.34 15.85
CA ILE A 74 9.05 -0.38 14.65
C ILE A 74 10.30 -0.87 13.93
N LYS A 75 10.37 -2.19 13.70
CA LYS A 75 11.37 -2.79 12.81
C LYS A 75 10.69 -3.28 11.55
N LEU A 76 11.20 -2.85 10.39
CA LEU A 76 10.74 -3.33 9.09
C LEU A 76 11.60 -4.51 8.62
N SER A 77 10.96 -5.53 8.04
CA SER A 77 11.62 -6.72 7.49
C SER A 77 10.87 -7.28 6.29
N ASN A 78 11.43 -8.32 5.66
CA ASN A 78 10.80 -9.08 4.57
C ASN A 78 10.34 -8.20 3.39
N LEU A 79 11.16 -7.23 3.00
CA LEU A 79 10.89 -6.35 1.86
C LEU A 79 10.85 -7.15 0.56
N GLN A 80 9.70 -7.19 -0.10
CA GLN A 80 9.49 -7.96 -1.32
C GLN A 80 8.67 -7.17 -2.33
N TRP A 81 9.21 -7.04 -3.53
CA TRP A 81 8.54 -6.34 -4.63
C TRP A 81 7.56 -7.24 -5.36
N GLY A 82 6.32 -6.76 -5.46
CA GLY A 82 5.36 -7.22 -6.45
C GLY A 82 5.41 -6.38 -7.72
N ASP A 83 4.42 -6.58 -8.56
CA ASP A 83 4.23 -5.88 -9.81
C ASP A 83 3.58 -4.51 -9.54
N ALA A 84 3.50 -3.69 -10.59
CA ALA A 84 2.87 -2.36 -10.55
C ALA A 84 3.31 -1.43 -9.41
N GLY A 85 4.54 -1.63 -8.90
CA GLY A 85 5.14 -0.83 -7.83
C GLY A 85 4.64 -1.14 -6.42
N LEU A 86 4.09 -2.33 -6.19
CA LEU A 86 3.72 -2.81 -4.84
C LEU A 86 4.95 -3.33 -4.09
N LEU A 87 5.11 -2.90 -2.84
CA LEU A 87 6.18 -3.36 -1.95
C LEU A 87 5.55 -3.95 -0.67
N CYS A 88 5.62 -5.27 -0.54
CA CYS A 88 5.24 -5.97 0.68
C CYS A 88 6.37 -5.92 1.71
N ALA A 89 5.98 -5.82 2.97
CA ALA A 89 6.88 -5.75 4.09
C ALA A 89 6.20 -6.27 5.36
N THR A 90 6.98 -6.49 6.39
CA THR A 90 6.49 -6.82 7.72
C THR A 90 6.99 -5.77 8.71
N ALA A 91 6.09 -5.26 9.55
CA ALA A 91 6.43 -4.40 10.68
C ALA A 91 6.35 -5.20 11.98
N THR A 92 7.47 -5.34 12.69
CA THR A 92 7.48 -5.84 14.06
C THR A 92 7.47 -4.66 15.02
N VAL A 93 6.45 -4.58 15.87
CA VAL A 93 6.31 -3.53 16.88
C VAL A 93 6.78 -4.06 18.23
N SER A 94 7.68 -3.34 18.90
CA SER A 94 8.14 -3.72 20.24
C SER A 94 6.98 -3.85 21.25
N PRO A 95 7.03 -4.81 22.19
CA PRO A 95 6.03 -4.95 23.26
C PRO A 95 5.75 -3.63 23.98
N GLY A 96 4.49 -3.40 24.36
CA GLY A 96 4.06 -2.18 25.06
C GLY A 96 2.78 -1.57 24.50
N LYS A 97 2.64 -0.24 24.60
CA LYS A 97 1.45 0.48 24.11
C LYS A 97 1.30 0.31 22.59
N PRO A 98 0.07 0.10 22.07
CA PRO A 98 -0.19 0.13 20.65
C PRO A 98 0.29 1.42 19.99
N LEU A 99 0.71 1.33 18.74
CA LEU A 99 1.06 2.49 17.92
C LEU A 99 -0.13 2.85 17.04
N ASN A 100 -0.75 3.98 17.33
CA ASN A 100 -1.83 4.53 16.52
C ASN A 100 -1.48 5.98 16.14
N GLY A 101 -1.29 6.23 14.85
CA GLY A 101 -0.91 7.55 14.39
C GLY A 101 -0.43 7.58 12.95
N ARG A 102 -0.09 8.79 12.50
CA ARG A 102 0.38 9.06 11.15
C ARG A 102 1.90 9.08 11.09
N LEU A 103 2.45 8.53 10.01
CA LEU A 103 3.89 8.50 9.71
C LEU A 103 4.14 8.58 8.19
N VAL A 104 5.40 8.69 7.79
CA VAL A 104 5.83 8.58 6.40
C VAL A 104 6.70 7.34 6.22
N PHE A 105 6.32 6.45 5.30
CA PHE A 105 7.25 5.45 4.77
C PHE A 105 8.08 6.10 3.67
N VAL A 106 9.39 6.11 3.83
CA VAL A 106 10.30 6.56 2.78
C VAL A 106 10.92 5.35 2.14
N VAL A 107 10.50 5.07 0.91
CA VAL A 107 11.04 4.00 0.08
C VAL A 107 12.11 4.60 -0.81
N GLN A 108 13.31 4.07 -0.77
CA GLN A 108 14.44 4.52 -1.58
C GLN A 108 15.01 3.36 -2.38
N ILE A 109 15.34 3.62 -3.64
CA ILE A 109 16.13 2.73 -4.48
C ILE A 109 17.49 3.38 -4.64
N ARG A 110 18.53 2.64 -4.25
CA ARG A 110 19.93 3.09 -4.31
C ARG A 110 20.77 2.11 -5.11
N GLU A 111 21.86 2.58 -5.69
CA GLU A 111 22.89 1.72 -6.26
C GLU A 111 23.58 0.92 -5.14
N THR A 112 23.92 -0.34 -5.42
CA THR A 112 24.57 -1.22 -4.44
C THR A 112 26.05 -0.91 -4.29
N LYS A 113 26.71 -0.42 -5.35
CA LYS A 113 28.18 -0.22 -5.36
C LYS A 113 28.62 1.02 -4.59
N ASP A 114 27.95 2.14 -4.80
CA ASP A 114 28.33 3.46 -4.25
C ASP A 114 27.25 4.05 -3.34
N GLY A 115 26.09 3.38 -3.21
CA GLY A 115 24.97 3.89 -2.42
C GLY A 115 24.29 5.11 -3.02
N ALA A 116 24.58 5.45 -4.28
CA ALA A 116 23.99 6.61 -4.94
C ALA A 116 22.46 6.49 -4.94
N ARG A 117 21.78 7.56 -4.53
CA ARG A 117 20.32 7.63 -4.54
C ARG A 117 19.83 7.73 -5.98
N ILE A 118 18.95 6.83 -6.37
CA ILE A 118 18.38 6.78 -7.73
C ILE A 118 16.96 7.34 -7.70
N ARG A 119 16.12 6.78 -6.83
CA ARG A 119 14.69 7.08 -6.75
C ARG A 119 14.23 7.01 -5.31
N ASP A 120 13.23 7.81 -4.97
CA ASP A 120 12.58 7.74 -3.67
C ASP A 120 11.11 8.13 -3.73
N ARG A 121 10.37 7.67 -2.73
CA ARG A 121 8.96 7.99 -2.52
C ARG A 121 8.66 8.07 -1.04
N GLY A 122 8.13 9.20 -0.61
CA GLY A 122 7.47 9.35 0.68
C GLY A 122 5.99 8.98 0.57
N ILE A 123 5.54 8.05 1.40
CA ILE A 123 4.14 7.57 1.43
C ILE A 123 3.60 7.83 2.83
N ARG A 124 2.70 8.81 2.93
CA ARG A 124 2.03 9.16 4.18
C ARG A 124 0.94 8.14 4.47
N GLN A 125 0.94 7.57 5.67
CA GLN A 125 -0.03 6.56 6.08
C GLN A 125 -0.45 6.75 7.53
N THR A 126 -1.63 6.25 7.87
CA THR A 126 -2.06 6.08 9.25
C THR A 126 -2.01 4.62 9.62
N ILE A 127 -1.35 4.31 10.73
CA ILE A 127 -1.22 2.95 11.24
C ILE A 127 -2.02 2.81 12.54
N ALA A 128 -2.52 1.59 12.78
CA ALA A 128 -3.07 1.17 14.05
C ALA A 128 -2.53 -0.24 14.33
N TRP A 129 -1.33 -0.31 14.90
CA TRP A 129 -0.60 -1.56 15.10
C TRP A 129 -0.52 -1.91 16.59
N PRO A 130 -0.91 -3.14 16.98
CA PRO A 130 -0.77 -3.59 18.36
C PRO A 130 0.70 -3.65 18.80
N GLY A 131 0.97 -3.37 20.08
CA GLY A 131 2.31 -3.54 20.65
C GLY A 131 2.67 -5.02 20.77
N GLY A 132 3.89 -5.39 20.39
CA GLY A 132 4.35 -6.79 20.38
C GLY A 132 3.89 -7.61 19.17
N ALA A 133 3.18 -7.00 18.23
CA ALA A 133 2.68 -7.68 17.04
C ALA A 133 3.65 -7.60 15.86
N THR A 134 3.53 -8.59 14.98
CA THR A 134 4.15 -8.63 13.66
C THR A 134 3.05 -8.44 12.62
N VAL A 135 3.07 -7.31 11.93
CA VAL A 135 1.98 -6.87 11.03
C VAL A 135 2.50 -6.86 9.59
N PRO A 136 2.01 -7.75 8.70
CA PRO A 136 2.34 -7.66 7.28
C PRO A 136 1.59 -6.49 6.65
N PHE A 137 2.22 -5.73 5.77
CA PHE A 137 1.59 -4.62 5.07
C PHE A 137 2.14 -4.49 3.65
N VAL A 138 1.44 -3.75 2.80
CA VAL A 138 1.84 -3.49 1.42
C VAL A 138 1.77 -2.00 1.12
N LEU A 139 2.85 -1.47 0.53
CA LEU A 139 2.96 -0.08 0.11
C LEU A 139 2.71 0.03 -1.41
N PRO A 140 1.72 0.81 -1.85
CA PRO A 140 1.64 1.26 -3.24
C PRO A 140 2.67 2.36 -3.46
N THR A 141 3.88 1.98 -3.88
CA THR A 141 5.00 2.94 -4.00
C THR A 141 4.95 3.74 -5.30
N ASP A 142 4.28 3.21 -6.33
CA ASP A 142 4.33 3.69 -7.72
C ASP A 142 5.76 3.78 -8.29
N LEU A 143 6.74 3.16 -7.60
CA LEU A 143 8.11 3.04 -8.08
C LEU A 143 8.28 1.75 -8.88
N PHE A 144 9.17 1.77 -9.86
CA PHE A 144 9.59 0.55 -10.52
C PHE A 144 10.49 -0.29 -9.61
N LYS A 145 10.30 -1.60 -9.65
CA LYS A 145 11.14 -2.58 -8.95
C LYS A 145 12.63 -2.32 -9.25
N PRO A 146 13.53 -2.42 -8.24
CA PRO A 146 14.96 -2.31 -8.45
C PRO A 146 15.45 -3.32 -9.49
N ILE A 147 16.35 -2.86 -10.36
CA ILE A 147 17.03 -3.70 -11.34
C ILE A 147 18.36 -4.21 -10.77
N ARG A 148 19.11 -4.97 -11.57
CA ARG A 148 20.42 -5.51 -11.17
C ARG A 148 21.32 -4.40 -10.62
N ASN A 149 21.98 -4.67 -9.50
CA ASN A 149 22.85 -3.73 -8.75
C ASN A 149 22.13 -2.58 -8.04
N GLN A 150 20.80 -2.66 -7.88
CA GLN A 150 20.05 -1.73 -7.05
C GLN A 150 19.52 -2.43 -5.81
N GLN A 151 19.43 -1.69 -4.71
CA GLN A 151 18.85 -2.13 -3.46
C GLN A 151 17.69 -1.22 -3.05
N THR A 152 16.72 -1.81 -2.36
CA THR A 152 15.61 -1.06 -1.76
C THR A 152 15.89 -0.87 -0.28
N LEU A 153 15.78 0.39 0.16
CA LEU A 153 15.81 0.77 1.56
C LEU A 153 14.44 1.34 1.90
N VAL A 154 13.89 0.94 3.05
CA VAL A 154 12.68 1.53 3.59
C VAL A 154 12.96 1.97 5.01
N HIS A 155 12.70 3.25 5.29
CA HIS A 155 12.77 3.78 6.64
C HIS A 155 11.52 4.61 6.93
N LEU A 156 11.34 4.92 8.22
CA LEU A 156 10.19 5.64 8.72
C LEU A 156 10.60 7.06 9.10
N GLU A 157 9.77 8.03 8.76
CA GLU A 157 9.95 9.43 9.13
C GLU A 157 8.70 9.99 9.81
N THR A 158 8.91 10.97 10.68
CA THR A 158 7.83 11.76 11.27
C THR A 158 7.29 12.72 10.22
N ILE A 159 6.00 13.05 10.31
CA ILE A 159 5.43 14.13 9.49
C ILE A 159 5.79 15.45 10.18
N GLU A 160 6.52 16.31 9.47
CA GLU A 160 6.75 17.71 9.86
C GLU A 160 5.58 18.60 9.47
#